data_AF-A0A4W6BR84-F1
#
_entry.id   AF-A0A4W6BR84-F1
#
_cell.length_a   1.000
_cell.length_b   1.000
_cell.length_c   1.000
_cell.angle_alpha   90.00
_cell.angle_beta   90.00
_cell.angle_gamma   90.00
#
_symmetry.space_group_name_H-M   'P 1'
#
loop_
_entity.id
_entity.type
_entity.pdbx_description
1 polymer ?
#
loop_
_entity_poly.entity_id
_entity_poly.type
_entity_poly.pdbx_seq_one_letter_code
_entity_poly.pdbx_strand_id
1 'polypeptide(L)'
;MWLNNEFEYYGAFNGRTTLDPATGELVVKNVAVADAGLYTVEINSNVQSQKYQVEVMKKVPKPTVLFRPLTCSQTSASCSLTCDGETKDAGTVTYSWKEDDREWKQGEKDKTIENNEEIKKVKIFSCQMKNTISEPHDNLVICHAFYLALISVAVVAVVTVATECYLRRFVCCHFVLFIQKHIHYIHTE
;
A
#
# COMPACT_ATOMS: atom_id res chain seq x y z
N MET A 1 4.73 -8.26 37.18
CA MET A 1 4.50 -8.82 38.53
C MET A 1 4.06 -7.68 39.43
N TRP A 2 3.14 -7.94 40.35
CA TRP A 2 2.73 -6.96 41.34
C TRP A 2 3.38 -7.31 42.68
N LEU A 3 4.28 -6.45 43.16
CA LEU A 3 5.00 -6.61 44.43
C LEU A 3 5.04 -5.26 45.14
N ASN A 4 4.79 -5.26 46.45
CA ASN A 4 4.91 -4.06 47.29
C ASN A 4 4.14 -2.83 46.79
N ASN A 5 2.93 -3.02 46.25
CA ASN A 5 2.08 -1.96 45.70
C ASN A 5 2.62 -1.31 44.41
N GLU A 6 3.65 -1.88 43.78
CA GLU A 6 4.19 -1.44 42.49
C GLU A 6 4.14 -2.56 41.44
N PHE A 7 4.00 -2.16 40.18
CA PHE A 7 4.06 -3.09 39.05
C PHE A 7 5.46 -3.12 38.48
N GLU A 8 6.04 -4.31 38.45
CA GLU A 8 7.28 -4.57 37.76
C GLU A 8 7.00 -5.22 36.40
N TYR A 9 7.44 -4.56 35.33
CA TYR A 9 7.32 -5.04 33.95
C TYR A 9 8.66 -5.60 33.50
N TYR A 10 8.65 -6.79 32.88
CA TYR A 10 9.87 -7.50 32.51
C TYR A 10 10.05 -7.64 31.00
N GLY A 11 11.30 -7.91 30.62
CA GLY A 11 11.68 -8.30 29.26
C GLY A 11 11.26 -7.28 28.20
N ALA A 12 10.78 -7.77 27.06
CA ALA A 12 10.36 -6.96 25.91
C ALA A 12 9.14 -6.06 26.18
N PHE A 13 8.48 -6.20 27.32
CA PHE A 13 7.28 -5.43 27.68
C PHE A 13 7.57 -4.27 28.63
N ASN A 14 8.80 -4.17 29.16
CA ASN A 14 9.18 -3.06 30.02
C ASN A 14 9.11 -1.71 29.28
N GLY A 15 8.57 -0.69 29.94
CA GLY A 15 8.44 0.67 29.39
C GLY A 15 7.32 0.88 28.36
N ARG A 16 6.55 -0.16 28.01
CA ARG A 16 5.43 -0.04 27.06
C ARG A 16 4.14 -0.71 27.52
N THR A 17 4.09 -1.21 28.75
CA THR A 17 2.94 -1.93 29.29
C THR A 17 2.38 -1.26 30.53
N THR A 18 1.06 -1.28 30.68
CA THR A 18 0.33 -0.83 31.87
C THR A 18 -0.70 -1.87 32.29
N LEU A 19 -0.80 -2.14 33.58
CA LEU A 19 -1.81 -3.03 34.17
C LEU A 19 -2.73 -2.23 35.09
N ASP A 20 -4.04 -2.35 34.90
CA ASP A 20 -5.05 -1.87 35.85
C ASP A 20 -5.30 -2.96 36.92
N PRO A 21 -4.97 -2.72 38.20
CA PRO A 21 -5.20 -3.71 39.27
C PRO A 21 -6.67 -3.95 39.59
N ALA A 22 -7.56 -2.99 39.30
CA ALA A 22 -8.98 -3.11 39.63
C ALA A 22 -9.72 -3.99 38.63
N THR A 23 -9.35 -3.89 37.34
CA THR A 23 -10.01 -4.62 36.25
C THR A 23 -9.20 -5.80 35.73
N GLY A 24 -7.88 -5.81 35.96
CA GLY A 24 -6.95 -6.75 35.34
C GLY A 24 -6.62 -6.42 33.89
N GLU A 25 -6.98 -5.23 33.38
CA GLU A 25 -6.70 -4.83 32.01
C GLU A 25 -5.20 -4.59 31.79
N LEU A 26 -4.61 -5.34 30.85
CA LEU A 26 -3.23 -5.17 30.41
C LEU A 26 -3.21 -4.46 29.05
N VAL A 27 -2.63 -3.26 29.01
CA VAL A 27 -2.43 -2.49 27.77
C VAL A 27 -0.97 -2.50 27.40
N VAL A 28 -0.65 -3.02 26.21
CA VAL A 28 0.69 -2.97 25.61
C VAL A 28 0.68 -1.97 24.46
N LYS A 29 1.53 -0.95 24.54
CA LYS A 29 1.71 0.08 23.51
C LYS A 29 2.81 -0.32 22.53
N ASN A 30 2.78 0.27 21.33
CA ASN A 30 3.79 0.07 20.30
C ASN A 30 4.06 -1.42 20.02
N VAL A 31 2.98 -2.18 19.81
CA VAL A 31 3.06 -3.62 19.52
C VAL A 31 3.74 -3.89 18.19
N ALA A 32 4.55 -4.92 18.15
CA ALA A 32 5.22 -5.44 16.97
C ALA A 32 4.73 -6.85 16.65
N VAL A 33 4.97 -7.31 15.42
CA VAL A 33 4.58 -8.67 14.98
C VAL A 33 5.16 -9.76 15.89
N ALA A 34 6.37 -9.53 16.44
CA ALA A 34 7.02 -10.44 17.38
C ALA A 34 6.32 -10.57 18.74
N ASP A 35 5.38 -9.67 19.06
CA ASP A 35 4.56 -9.75 20.27
C ASP A 35 3.33 -10.63 20.08
N ALA A 36 3.04 -11.10 18.87
CA ALA A 36 1.95 -12.03 18.63
C ALA A 36 2.24 -13.36 19.35
N GLY A 37 1.21 -13.98 19.91
CA GLY A 37 1.36 -15.22 20.66
C GLY A 37 0.23 -15.52 21.61
N LEU A 38 0.42 -16.58 22.37
CA LEU A 38 -0.51 -17.03 23.40
C LEU A 38 -0.15 -16.38 24.73
N TYR A 39 -1.05 -15.55 25.23
CA TYR A 39 -0.92 -14.91 26.53
C TYR A 39 -1.77 -15.65 27.55
N THR A 40 -1.19 -15.88 28.72
CA THR A 40 -1.86 -16.46 29.89
C THR A 40 -1.74 -15.51 31.06
N VAL A 41 -2.74 -15.53 31.93
CA VAL A 41 -2.73 -14.75 33.17
C VAL A 41 -2.31 -15.66 34.31
N GLU A 42 -1.44 -15.17 35.19
CA GLU A 42 -1.04 -15.86 36.41
C GLU A 42 -1.41 -14.99 37.61
N ILE A 43 -2.16 -15.55 38.55
CA ILE A 43 -2.62 -14.87 39.78
C ILE A 43 -2.19 -15.73 40.95
N ASN A 44 -1.45 -15.18 41.91
CA ASN A 44 -0.97 -15.88 43.11
C ASN A 44 -0.31 -17.23 42.79
N SER A 45 0.59 -17.24 41.80
CA SER A 45 1.28 -18.44 41.31
C SER A 45 0.37 -19.53 40.73
N ASN A 46 -0.86 -19.17 40.35
CA ASN A 46 -1.80 -20.04 39.68
C ASN A 46 -2.09 -19.51 38.27
N VAL A 47 -1.68 -20.27 37.25
CA VAL A 47 -1.96 -19.97 35.85
C VAL A 47 -3.44 -20.18 35.59
N GLN A 48 -4.12 -19.11 35.17
CA GLN A 48 -5.54 -19.14 34.87
C GLN A 48 -5.80 -19.99 33.63
N SER A 49 -6.94 -20.67 33.62
CA SER A 49 -7.34 -21.54 32.50
C SER A 49 -7.62 -20.75 31.22
N GLN A 50 -8.05 -19.49 31.36
CA GLN A 50 -8.32 -18.60 30.24
C GLN A 50 -7.01 -18.21 29.54
N LYS A 51 -7.01 -18.36 28.21
CA LYS A 51 -5.88 -18.02 27.34
C LYS A 51 -6.33 -16.99 26.31
N TYR A 52 -5.41 -16.14 25.90
CA TYR A 52 -5.64 -15.08 24.93
C TYR A 52 -4.68 -15.24 23.75
N GLN A 53 -5.20 -15.58 22.58
CA GLN A 53 -4.41 -15.60 21.36
C GLN A 53 -4.37 -14.17 20.80
N VAL A 54 -3.18 -13.57 20.77
CA VAL A 54 -2.96 -12.21 20.27
C VAL A 54 -2.35 -12.30 18.88
N GLU A 55 -3.00 -11.64 17.92
CA GLU A 55 -2.48 -11.45 16.57
C GLU A 55 -2.12 -9.97 16.37
N VAL A 56 -0.94 -9.72 15.83
CA VAL A 56 -0.48 -8.36 15.52
C VAL A 56 -0.25 -8.26 14.02
N MET A 57 -0.95 -7.31 13.38
CA MET A 57 -0.89 -7.08 11.95
C MET A 57 -0.35 -5.69 11.63
N LYS A 58 0.35 -5.56 10.52
CA LYS A 58 0.75 -4.27 9.94
C LYS A 58 -0.38 -3.67 9.12
N LYS A 59 -0.49 -2.34 9.13
CA LYS A 59 -1.37 -1.64 8.21
C LYS A 59 -0.89 -1.89 6.78
N VAL A 60 -1.83 -2.07 5.86
CA VAL A 60 -1.49 -2.09 4.44
C VAL A 60 -1.01 -0.70 4.01
N PRO A 61 0.00 -0.60 3.14
CA PRO A 61 0.46 0.68 2.63
C PRO A 61 -0.57 1.26 1.66
N LYS A 62 -0.42 2.54 1.33
CA LYS A 62 -1.13 3.11 0.19
C LYS A 62 -0.69 2.37 -1.09
N PRO A 63 -1.61 1.77 -1.87
CA PRO A 63 -1.22 1.02 -3.06
C PRO A 63 -0.61 1.91 -4.13
N THR A 64 0.01 1.31 -5.13
CA THR A 64 0.39 1.94 -6.40
C THR A 64 -0.23 1.13 -7.54
N VAL A 65 -0.97 1.79 -8.42
CA VAL A 65 -1.59 1.12 -9.57
C VAL A 65 -0.65 1.18 -10.78
N LEU A 66 -0.30 0.02 -11.34
CA LEU A 66 0.68 -0.11 -12.43
C LEU A 66 0.14 -0.94 -13.60
N PHE A 67 0.54 -0.63 -14.83
CA PHE A 67 0.28 -1.48 -15.98
C PHE A 67 1.23 -2.69 -16.05
N ARG A 68 0.71 -3.84 -16.47
CA ARG A 68 1.45 -5.07 -16.75
C ARG A 68 1.02 -5.63 -18.13
N PRO A 69 1.97 -5.90 -19.05
CA PRO A 69 3.38 -5.49 -18.97
C PRO A 69 3.51 -3.96 -18.95
N LEU A 70 4.64 -3.42 -18.49
CA LEU A 70 4.88 -1.96 -18.46
C LEU A 70 4.89 -1.33 -19.87
N THR A 71 5.01 -2.17 -20.90
CA THR A 71 4.90 -1.80 -22.32
C THR A 71 3.46 -1.77 -22.82
N CYS A 72 2.46 -1.98 -21.95
CA CYS A 72 1.06 -1.91 -22.31
C CYS A 72 0.72 -0.58 -22.99
N SER A 73 -0.05 -0.67 -24.07
CA SER A 73 -0.47 0.48 -24.87
C SER A 73 -1.92 0.39 -25.30
N GLN A 74 -2.45 1.49 -25.82
CA GLN A 74 -3.79 1.53 -26.43
C GLN A 74 -3.96 0.59 -27.63
N THR A 75 -2.88 0.03 -28.18
CA THR A 75 -2.95 -0.94 -29.28
C THR A 75 -2.76 -2.39 -28.79
N SER A 76 -2.41 -2.58 -27.52
CA SER A 76 -2.35 -3.92 -26.92
C SER A 76 -3.75 -4.52 -26.91
N ALA A 77 -3.89 -5.80 -27.29
CA ALA A 77 -5.20 -6.47 -27.29
C ALA A 77 -5.77 -6.60 -25.88
N SER A 78 -4.90 -6.92 -24.92
CA SER A 78 -5.20 -6.95 -23.49
C SER A 78 -3.99 -6.52 -22.67
N CYS A 79 -4.27 -5.98 -21.49
CA CYS A 79 -3.27 -5.69 -20.47
C CYS A 79 -3.84 -6.02 -19.09
N SER A 80 -3.02 -5.89 -18.07
CA SER A 80 -3.47 -5.95 -16.68
C SER A 80 -3.05 -4.71 -15.91
N LEU A 81 -3.85 -4.31 -14.94
CA LEU A 81 -3.50 -3.36 -13.90
C LEU A 81 -3.18 -4.14 -12.64
N THR A 82 -2.03 -3.89 -12.04
CA THR A 82 -1.65 -4.46 -10.75
C THR A 82 -1.83 -3.42 -9.66
N CYS A 83 -2.50 -3.80 -8.59
CA CYS A 83 -2.57 -3.03 -7.35
C CYS A 83 -1.40 -3.42 -6.45
N ASP A 84 -0.30 -2.68 -6.58
CA ASP A 84 0.94 -3.04 -5.92
C ASP A 84 1.06 -2.43 -4.52
N GLY A 85 1.59 -3.21 -3.58
CA GLY A 85 1.77 -2.84 -2.19
C GLY A 85 2.30 -4.03 -1.40
N GLU A 86 3.20 -3.75 -0.45
CA GLU A 86 3.74 -4.77 0.45
C GLU A 86 2.66 -5.26 1.42
N THR A 87 2.51 -6.58 1.54
CA THR A 87 1.47 -7.22 2.38
C THR A 87 2.06 -8.09 3.47
N LYS A 88 3.39 -8.15 3.60
CA LYS A 88 4.06 -8.90 4.66
C LYS A 88 3.55 -8.47 6.04
N ASP A 89 3.15 -9.45 6.83
CA ASP A 89 2.57 -9.30 8.17
C ASP A 89 1.27 -8.48 8.24
N ALA A 90 0.59 -8.23 7.11
CA ALA A 90 -0.66 -7.45 7.07
C ALA A 90 -1.93 -8.32 7.30
N GLY A 91 -1.75 -9.62 7.51
CA GLY A 91 -2.85 -10.59 7.58
C GLY A 91 -3.54 -10.78 6.23
N THR A 92 -4.84 -11.09 6.25
CA THR A 92 -5.64 -11.24 5.03
C THR A 92 -5.92 -9.87 4.41
N VAL A 93 -5.44 -9.68 3.17
CA VAL A 93 -5.65 -8.45 2.39
C VAL A 93 -6.64 -8.69 1.26
N THR A 94 -7.63 -7.82 1.12
CA THR A 94 -8.58 -7.81 0.01
C THR A 94 -8.37 -6.60 -0.89
N TYR A 95 -8.77 -6.73 -2.16
CA TYR A 95 -8.59 -5.71 -3.19
C TYR A 95 -9.94 -5.30 -3.76
N SER A 96 -10.09 -4.01 -4.03
CA SER A 96 -11.25 -3.47 -4.74
C SER A 96 -10.81 -2.48 -5.80
N TRP A 97 -11.56 -2.44 -6.90
CA TRP A 97 -11.29 -1.57 -8.04
C TRP A 97 -12.46 -0.64 -8.29
N LYS A 98 -12.13 0.57 -8.73
CA LYS A 98 -13.09 1.57 -9.17
C LYS A 98 -12.62 2.18 -10.48
N GLU A 99 -13.56 2.31 -11.42
CA GLU A 99 -13.37 2.98 -12.70
C GLU A 99 -14.07 4.34 -12.63
N ASP A 100 -13.32 5.42 -12.81
CA ASP A 100 -13.79 6.80 -12.63
C ASP A 100 -14.54 6.98 -11.28
N ASP A 101 -15.75 7.52 -11.33
CA ASP A 101 -16.62 7.75 -10.18
C ASP A 101 -17.68 6.65 -9.99
N ARG A 102 -17.47 5.46 -10.60
CA ARG A 102 -18.38 4.32 -10.46
C ARG A 102 -18.26 3.68 -9.06
N GLU A 103 -19.12 2.72 -8.79
CA GLU A 103 -19.06 1.93 -7.55
C GLU A 103 -17.80 1.07 -7.46
N TRP A 104 -17.30 0.89 -6.23
CA TRP A 104 -16.22 -0.05 -5.95
C TRP A 104 -16.69 -1.48 -6.17
N LYS A 105 -15.85 -2.27 -6.84
CA LYS A 105 -16.07 -3.70 -7.05
C LYS A 105 -14.93 -4.49 -6.45
N GLN A 106 -15.26 -5.44 -5.58
CA GLN A 106 -14.28 -6.38 -5.05
C GLN A 106 -13.68 -7.19 -6.22
N GLY A 107 -12.37 -7.39 -6.18
CA GLY A 107 -11.65 -8.13 -7.22
C GLY A 107 -10.35 -8.70 -6.68
N GLU A 108 -9.46 -9.06 -7.61
CA GLU A 108 -8.13 -9.58 -7.30
C GLU A 108 -7.08 -8.47 -7.27
N LYS A 109 -5.84 -8.84 -6.89
CA LYS A 109 -4.68 -7.94 -6.92
C LYS A 109 -4.45 -7.38 -8.34
N ASP A 110 -4.64 -8.24 -9.34
CA ASP A 110 -4.52 -7.89 -10.75
C ASP A 110 -5.90 -7.80 -11.38
N LYS A 111 -6.12 -6.74 -12.18
CA LYS A 111 -7.33 -6.52 -12.97
C LYS A 111 -6.99 -6.54 -14.44
N THR A 112 -7.49 -7.52 -15.16
CA THR A 112 -7.38 -7.56 -16.62
C THR A 112 -8.23 -6.45 -17.25
N ILE A 113 -7.66 -5.79 -18.24
CA ILE A 113 -8.29 -4.78 -19.07
C ILE A 113 -8.18 -5.22 -20.54
N GLU A 114 -9.31 -5.23 -21.21
CA GLU A 114 -9.39 -5.50 -22.64
C GLU A 114 -9.51 -4.19 -23.40
N ASN A 115 -8.86 -4.12 -24.55
CA ASN A 115 -8.90 -2.92 -25.38
C ASN A 115 -10.24 -2.83 -26.12
N ASN A 116 -11.23 -2.25 -25.45
CA ASN A 116 -12.55 -2.00 -25.98
C ASN A 116 -12.94 -0.51 -25.86
N GLU A 117 -13.98 -0.10 -26.58
CA GLU A 117 -14.42 1.30 -26.61
C GLU A 117 -14.94 1.83 -25.27
N GLU A 118 -15.29 0.96 -24.33
CA GLU A 118 -15.71 1.37 -22.98
C GLU A 118 -14.51 1.67 -22.09
N ILE A 119 -13.50 0.79 -22.10
CA ILE A 119 -12.25 0.97 -21.37
C ILE A 119 -11.48 2.19 -21.88
N LYS A 120 -11.52 2.49 -23.18
CA LYS A 120 -10.95 3.72 -23.76
C LYS A 120 -11.59 5.01 -23.23
N LYS A 121 -12.80 4.95 -22.66
CA LYS A 121 -13.47 6.11 -22.07
C LYS A 121 -13.11 6.33 -20.60
N VAL A 122 -12.63 5.28 -19.93
CA VAL A 122 -12.22 5.34 -18.52
C VAL A 122 -10.98 6.22 -18.41
N LYS A 123 -11.02 7.20 -17.50
CA LYS A 123 -9.93 8.15 -17.28
C LYS A 123 -9.13 7.81 -16.03
N ILE A 124 -9.78 7.21 -15.04
CA ILE A 124 -9.17 6.94 -13.75
C ILE A 124 -9.44 5.49 -13.36
N PHE A 125 -8.37 4.76 -13.04
CA PHE A 125 -8.48 3.50 -12.33
C PHE A 125 -8.03 3.70 -10.90
N SER A 126 -8.88 3.35 -9.94
CA SER A 126 -8.53 3.39 -8.52
C SER A 126 -8.45 1.97 -7.99
N CYS A 127 -7.44 1.69 -7.18
CA CYS A 127 -7.37 0.46 -6.40
C CYS A 127 -7.37 0.76 -4.91
N GLN A 128 -8.06 -0.07 -4.14
CA GLN A 128 -8.07 -0.06 -2.69
C GLN A 128 -7.54 -1.39 -2.16
N MET A 129 -6.64 -1.31 -1.18
CA MET A 129 -6.21 -2.44 -0.37
C MET A 129 -6.90 -2.35 0.98
N LYS A 130 -7.40 -3.46 1.51
CA LYS A 130 -8.05 -3.51 2.82
C LYS A 130 -7.54 -4.67 3.64
N ASN A 131 -7.27 -4.42 4.91
CA ASN A 131 -7.19 -5.44 5.94
C ASN A 131 -8.05 -5.05 7.15
N THR A 132 -7.99 -5.81 8.23
CA THR A 132 -8.79 -5.59 9.45
C THR A 132 -8.52 -4.25 10.15
N ILE A 133 -7.39 -3.59 9.85
CA ILE A 133 -6.94 -2.38 10.57
C ILE A 133 -6.75 -1.14 9.69
N SER A 134 -6.84 -1.27 8.35
CA SER A 134 -6.62 -0.16 7.41
C SER A 134 -7.23 -0.43 6.03
N GLU A 135 -7.61 0.66 5.34
CA GLU A 135 -8.27 0.62 4.02
C GLU A 135 -7.83 1.78 3.09
N PRO A 136 -6.53 1.91 2.76
CA PRO A 136 -6.04 2.94 1.85
C PRO A 136 -6.34 2.63 0.38
N HIS A 137 -6.37 3.68 -0.45
CA HIS A 137 -6.55 3.58 -1.90
C HIS A 137 -5.59 4.49 -2.65
N ASP A 138 -5.39 4.21 -3.94
CA ASP A 138 -4.64 5.06 -4.87
C ASP A 138 -5.33 5.15 -6.23
N ASN A 139 -5.06 6.23 -6.95
CA ASN A 139 -5.72 6.56 -8.20
C ASN A 139 -4.66 6.70 -9.30
N LEU A 140 -4.80 5.93 -10.37
CA LEU A 140 -4.05 6.09 -11.61
C LEU A 140 -4.87 6.89 -12.60
N VAL A 141 -4.40 8.11 -12.91
CA VAL A 141 -4.99 8.96 -13.94
C VAL A 141 -4.37 8.61 -15.29
N ILE A 142 -5.17 8.09 -16.21
CA ILE A 142 -4.78 7.86 -17.60
C ILE A 142 -4.87 9.19 -18.34
N CYS A 143 -3.72 9.75 -18.71
CA CYS A 143 -3.67 10.95 -19.53
C CYS A 143 -3.66 10.56 -21.02
N HIS A 144 -4.83 10.53 -21.65
CA HIS A 144 -4.94 10.25 -23.10
C HIS A 144 -4.15 11.26 -23.97
N ALA A 145 -3.91 12.49 -23.48
CA ALA A 145 -3.18 13.52 -24.21
C ALA A 145 -1.70 13.18 -24.44
N PHE A 146 -1.05 12.38 -23.58
CA PHE A 146 0.35 11.98 -23.75
C PHE A 146 0.52 10.83 -24.78
N TYR A 147 -0.51 10.01 -25.01
CA TYR A 147 -0.46 8.93 -26.01
C TYR A 147 -0.56 9.46 -27.44
N LEU A 148 -1.41 10.48 -27.66
CA LEU A 148 -1.51 11.17 -28.95
C LEU A 148 -0.26 12.01 -29.25
N ALA A 149 0.33 12.64 -28.22
CA ALA A 149 1.54 13.44 -28.38
C ALA A 149 2.76 12.61 -28.84
N LEU A 150 2.92 11.38 -28.33
CA LEU A 150 4.01 10.46 -28.73
C LEU A 150 3.91 10.02 -30.20
N ILE A 151 2.69 9.90 -30.76
CA ILE A 151 2.49 9.56 -32.17
C ILE A 151 2.71 10.79 -33.07
N SER A 152 2.46 11.99 -32.56
CA SER A 152 2.54 13.23 -33.35
C SER A 152 3.93 13.89 -33.42
N VAL A 153 4.89 13.53 -32.56
CA VAL A 153 6.21 14.20 -32.53
C VAL A 153 7.34 13.21 -32.78
N ALA A 154 7.48 12.80 -34.03
CA ALA A 154 8.76 12.36 -34.54
C ALA A 154 9.67 13.60 -34.71
N VAL A 155 10.65 13.72 -33.80
CA VAL A 155 12.03 14.23 -34.02
C VAL A 155 12.45 15.64 -33.53
N VAL A 156 11.63 16.66 -33.19
CA VAL A 156 12.23 18.01 -32.92
C VAL A 156 11.96 18.66 -31.54
N ALA A 157 11.03 18.19 -30.70
CA ALA A 157 10.59 18.94 -29.51
C ALA A 157 11.30 18.62 -28.17
N VAL A 158 12.45 17.96 -28.16
CA VAL A 158 13.11 17.54 -26.90
C VAL A 158 13.87 18.70 -26.22
N VAL A 159 14.34 19.69 -26.98
CA VAL A 159 15.24 20.73 -26.45
C VAL A 159 14.49 21.92 -25.82
N THR A 160 13.31 22.27 -26.31
CA THR A 160 12.57 23.47 -25.85
C THR A 160 11.78 23.25 -24.56
N VAL A 161 11.29 22.03 -24.31
CA VAL A 161 10.51 21.68 -23.12
C VAL A 161 11.39 21.66 -21.84
N ALA A 162 12.67 21.33 -21.98
CA ALA A 162 13.63 21.29 -20.87
C ALA A 162 13.89 22.69 -20.27
N THR A 163 13.94 23.73 -21.12
CA THR A 163 14.21 25.11 -20.68
C THR A 163 13.02 25.75 -19.96
N GLU A 164 11.78 25.48 -20.37
CA GLU A 164 10.60 26.01 -19.68
C GLU A 164 10.35 25.33 -18.32
N CYS A 165 10.67 24.04 -18.18
CA CYS A 165 10.46 23.33 -16.93
C CYS A 165 11.50 23.73 -15.84
N TYR A 166 12.69 24.20 -16.22
CA TYR A 166 13.70 24.75 -15.29
C TYR A 166 13.30 26.12 -14.73
N LEU A 167 12.64 26.99 -15.52
CA LEU A 167 12.27 28.34 -15.07
C LEU A 167 10.96 28.42 -14.28
N ARG A 168 9.99 27.51 -14.48
CA ARG A 168 8.64 27.63 -13.88
C ARG A 168 8.34 26.75 -12.65
N ARG A 169 9.30 25.97 -12.12
CA ARG A 169 9.08 25.09 -10.94
C ARG A 169 7.86 24.14 -11.06
N PHE A 170 7.41 23.80 -12.27
CA PHE A 170 6.45 22.72 -12.45
C PHE A 170 7.20 21.38 -12.37
N VAL A 171 6.73 20.46 -11.54
CA VAL A 171 7.21 19.08 -11.57
C VAL A 171 6.67 18.44 -12.85
N CYS A 172 7.39 18.57 -13.96
CA CYS A 172 7.05 17.92 -15.22
C CYS A 172 7.06 16.39 -15.02
N CYS A 173 5.97 15.71 -15.39
CA CYS A 173 5.87 14.25 -15.43
C CYS A 173 6.95 13.60 -16.35
N HIS A 174 7.60 14.39 -17.20
CA HIS A 174 8.80 14.01 -17.95
C HIS A 174 9.93 13.52 -17.01
N PHE A 175 10.04 14.08 -15.79
CA PHE A 175 11.04 13.68 -14.80
C PHE A 175 10.69 12.36 -14.10
N VAL A 176 9.39 12.06 -13.89
CA VAL A 176 8.95 10.87 -13.14
C VAL A 176 9.22 9.58 -13.94
N LEU A 177 8.95 9.60 -15.24
CA LEU A 177 9.27 8.47 -16.14
C LEU A 177 10.78 8.34 -16.38
N PHE A 178 11.52 9.46 -16.42
CA PHE A 178 12.99 9.42 -16.51
C PHE A 178 13.60 8.78 -15.26
N ILE A 179 13.07 9.08 -14.07
CA ILE A 179 13.52 8.49 -12.81
C ILE A 179 13.23 6.99 -12.75
N GLN A 180 12.03 6.52 -13.11
CA GLN A 180 11.74 5.07 -13.09
C GLN A 180 12.57 4.27 -14.11
N LYS A 181 12.88 4.86 -15.26
CA LYS A 181 13.72 4.22 -16.30
C LYS A 181 15.22 4.26 -15.94
N HIS A 182 15.70 5.28 -15.24
CA HIS A 182 17.10 5.38 -14.81
C HIS A 182 17.41 4.66 -13.49
N ILE A 183 16.48 4.54 -12.54
CA ILE A 183 16.69 3.74 -11.31
C ILE A 183 16.95 2.27 -11.66
N HIS A 184 16.28 1.74 -12.70
CA HIS A 184 16.53 0.37 -13.19
C HIS A 184 17.90 0.19 -13.88
N TYR A 185 18.57 1.28 -14.29
CA TYR A 185 19.88 1.22 -14.94
C TYR A 185 21.05 1.37 -13.95
N ILE A 186 20.80 1.74 -12.69
CA ILE A 186 21.84 1.94 -11.66
C ILE A 186 22.06 0.67 -10.81
N HIS A 187 21.30 -0.40 -11.03
CA HIS A 187 21.47 -1.68 -10.33
C HIS A 187 21.80 -2.85 -11.27
N THR A 188 22.81 -2.68 -12.12
CA THR A 188 23.60 -3.80 -12.69
C THR A 188 24.97 -3.26 -13.13
N GLU A 189 25.86 -3.09 -12.16
CA GLU A 189 27.28 -3.48 -12.10
C GLU A 189 27.93 -2.88 -10.85
#